data_AF-A0A964PUZ6-F1
#
_entry.id   AF-A0A964PUZ6-F1
#
_cell.length_a   1.000
_cell.length_b   1.000
_cell.length_c   1.000
_cell.angle_alpha   90.00
_cell.angle_beta   90.00
_cell.angle_gamma   90.00
#
_symmetry.space_group_name_H-M   'P 1'
#
loop_
_entity.id
_entity.type
_entity.pdbx_description
1 polymer ?
#
loop_
_entity_poly.entity_id
_entity_poly.type
_entity_poly.pdbx_seq_one_letter_code
_entity_poly.pdbx_strand_id
1 'polypeptide(L)'
;MPSVSTRPRSSSTRTTAGPTSGSRRLCERRGRTPRPMRQRRTSIACGHAPTSSSLHRGSDRRRRTPAAMRTERRRSRGHASAARLFFLGGLAGCASAVPEAPAPSPAGPAQTASAEPAAAYFTAEQATRGQRVFTSICSTCHGRNEFTGPIFAMTWRADPLGNLFQHISTAMPQDRPGSLSAQQYADVLSYILQLNGGTAGDRELPPDEELLGRMRW
;
A
#
# COMPACT_ATOMS: atom_id res chain seq x y z
N MET A 1 -14.58 67.26 -29.27
CA MET A 1 -14.23 65.86 -29.60
C MET A 1 -15.52 65.07 -29.69
N PRO A 2 -16.10 64.84 -30.89
CA PRO A 2 -17.37 64.14 -31.01
C PRO A 2 -17.20 62.61 -31.14
N SER A 3 -18.21 61.92 -30.62
CA SER A 3 -18.43 60.48 -30.49
C SER A 3 -18.27 59.67 -31.79
N VAL A 4 -17.73 58.45 -31.66
CA VAL A 4 -17.92 57.38 -32.67
C VAL A 4 -18.28 56.05 -32.00
N SER A 5 -19.56 55.73 -32.20
CA SER A 5 -20.28 54.46 -32.33
C SER A 5 -19.54 53.11 -32.20
N THR A 6 -20.14 52.27 -31.35
CA THR A 6 -20.02 50.82 -31.22
C THR A 6 -20.33 50.06 -32.52
N ARG A 7 -19.58 48.99 -32.81
CA ARG A 7 -19.99 47.90 -33.73
C ARG A 7 -19.75 46.52 -33.08
N PRO A 8 -20.70 45.57 -33.19
CA PRO A 8 -20.50 44.20 -32.73
C PRO A 8 -19.76 43.37 -33.80
N ARG A 9 -18.91 42.44 -33.36
CA ARG A 9 -18.20 41.50 -34.25
C ARG A 9 -18.91 40.16 -34.25
N SER A 10 -19.46 39.83 -35.41
CA SER A 10 -20.24 38.62 -35.70
C SER A 10 -19.42 37.34 -35.56
N SER A 11 -20.10 36.33 -35.02
CA SER A 11 -19.78 34.91 -35.02
C SER A 11 -19.75 34.33 -36.43
N SER A 12 -18.78 33.46 -36.71
CA SER A 12 -18.82 32.56 -37.87
C SER A 12 -18.21 31.23 -37.46
N THR A 13 -19.10 30.28 -37.19
CA THR A 13 -18.83 28.86 -37.01
C THR A 13 -18.45 28.26 -38.37
N ARG A 14 -17.31 27.57 -38.45
CA ARG A 14 -16.93 26.76 -39.62
C ARG A 14 -17.16 25.29 -39.30
N THR A 15 -18.23 24.76 -39.86
CA THR A 15 -18.54 23.34 -39.97
C THR A 15 -17.82 22.76 -41.19
N THR A 16 -17.02 21.70 -40.99
CA THR A 16 -16.60 20.75 -42.04
C THR A 16 -16.46 19.39 -41.34
N ALA A 17 -17.49 18.53 -41.36
CA ALA A 17 -17.76 17.52 -42.39
C ALA A 17 -16.58 16.52 -42.55
N GLY A 18 -16.72 15.36 -41.92
CA GLY A 18 -15.77 14.24 -42.01
C GLY A 18 -15.98 13.40 -43.28
N PRO A 19 -14.96 12.63 -43.69
CA PRO A 19 -15.09 11.73 -44.82
C PRO A 19 -15.59 10.34 -44.41
N THR A 20 -16.28 9.78 -45.38
CA THR A 20 -17.17 8.62 -45.38
C THR A 20 -16.47 7.27 -45.37
N SER A 21 -17.21 6.32 -44.79
CA SER A 21 -17.08 4.87 -44.88
C SER A 21 -16.83 4.39 -46.32
N GLY A 22 -15.74 3.64 -46.50
CA GLY A 22 -15.36 2.98 -47.74
C GLY A 22 -14.85 1.58 -47.45
N SER A 23 -15.77 0.61 -47.47
CA SER A 23 -15.51 -0.82 -47.41
C SER A 23 -14.76 -1.28 -48.66
N ARG A 24 -13.68 -2.06 -48.48
CA ARG A 24 -13.33 -3.24 -49.31
C ARG A 24 -11.98 -3.87 -48.95
N ARG A 25 -12.02 -5.21 -48.93
CA ARG A 25 -10.94 -6.19 -49.18
C ARG A 25 -10.06 -6.60 -48.00
N LEU A 26 -10.60 -7.60 -47.30
CA LEU A 26 -9.92 -8.82 -46.88
C LEU A 26 -8.70 -9.13 -47.76
N CYS A 27 -7.50 -9.05 -47.19
CA CYS A 27 -6.29 -9.65 -47.76
C CYS A 27 -5.64 -10.47 -46.67
N GLU A 28 -6.03 -11.74 -46.65
CA GLU A 28 -5.55 -12.79 -45.77
C GLU A 28 -4.11 -13.13 -46.13
N ARG A 29 -3.14 -12.54 -45.42
CA ARG A 29 -1.74 -12.91 -45.59
C ARG A 29 -1.36 -13.98 -44.57
N ARG A 30 -1.53 -15.20 -45.06
CA ARG A 30 -1.04 -16.48 -44.56
C ARG A 30 0.34 -16.39 -43.90
N GLY A 31 0.46 -17.16 -42.82
CA GLY A 31 1.58 -17.16 -41.89
C GLY A 31 2.94 -17.49 -42.49
N ARG A 32 3.97 -17.04 -41.76
CA ARG A 32 5.34 -17.49 -41.93
C ARG A 32 6.04 -17.50 -40.58
N THR A 33 5.91 -18.60 -39.86
CA THR A 33 6.87 -19.07 -38.86
C THR A 33 7.42 -20.41 -39.37
N PRO A 34 8.55 -20.96 -38.88
CA PRO A 34 9.75 -20.36 -38.27
C PRO A 34 11.04 -20.84 -38.98
N ARG A 35 12.22 -20.27 -38.66
CA ARG A 35 13.51 -20.98 -38.83
C ARG A 35 14.31 -20.87 -37.54
N PRO A 36 14.55 -21.97 -36.81
CA PRO A 36 15.46 -21.95 -35.68
C PRO A 36 16.92 -21.85 -36.17
N MET A 37 17.61 -20.82 -35.67
CA MET A 37 19.06 -20.66 -35.81
C MET A 37 19.74 -21.81 -35.07
N ARG A 38 20.48 -22.61 -35.83
CA ARG A 38 21.28 -23.77 -35.40
C ARG A 38 22.24 -23.36 -34.28
N GLN A 39 21.98 -23.81 -33.05
CA GLN A 39 22.93 -23.72 -31.93
C GLN A 39 24.19 -24.51 -32.28
N ARG A 40 25.33 -23.83 -32.34
CA ARG A 40 26.64 -24.50 -32.35
C ARG A 40 26.89 -25.05 -30.95
N ARG A 41 26.74 -26.36 -30.82
CA ARG A 41 27.33 -27.15 -29.72
C ARG A 41 28.85 -27.05 -29.85
N THR A 42 29.50 -26.26 -28.99
CA THR A 42 30.90 -26.48 -28.64
C THR A 42 30.91 -27.28 -27.35
N SER A 43 31.03 -28.60 -27.51
CA SER A 43 31.46 -29.51 -26.46
C SER A 43 32.92 -29.20 -26.13
N ILE A 44 33.19 -28.71 -24.94
CA ILE A 44 34.54 -28.82 -24.34
C ILE A 44 34.40 -29.64 -23.07
N ALA A 45 35.29 -30.62 -23.02
CA ALA A 45 35.29 -31.76 -22.14
C ALA A 45 35.73 -31.43 -20.71
N CYS A 46 35.41 -32.41 -19.87
CA CYS A 46 35.88 -32.74 -18.53
C CYS A 46 37.23 -32.16 -18.11
N GLY A 47 37.27 -31.73 -16.84
CA GLY A 47 38.52 -31.51 -16.14
C GLY A 47 38.39 -31.46 -14.62
N HIS A 48 38.62 -32.62 -14.00
CA HIS A 48 39.33 -32.87 -12.71
C HIS A 48 38.76 -32.30 -11.39
N ALA A 49 38.53 -33.23 -10.47
CA ALA A 49 38.20 -33.04 -9.06
C ALA A 49 39.49 -32.85 -8.19
N PRO A 50 39.45 -33.02 -6.85
CA PRO A 50 39.59 -31.93 -5.88
C PRO A 50 40.91 -31.96 -5.10
N THR A 51 41.29 -30.84 -4.46
CA THR A 51 42.34 -30.83 -3.42
C THR A 51 41.81 -30.20 -2.14
N SER A 52 41.67 -31.04 -1.12
CA SER A 52 41.44 -30.73 0.29
C SER A 52 42.61 -29.96 0.90
N SER A 53 42.32 -29.01 1.79
CA SER A 53 43.15 -28.58 2.95
C SER A 53 42.35 -27.49 3.68
N SER A 54 41.49 -27.84 4.63
CA SER A 54 41.80 -27.89 6.08
C SER A 54 42.53 -26.64 6.56
N LEU A 55 41.86 -25.80 7.35
CA LEU A 55 42.38 -25.25 8.61
C LEU A 55 41.25 -24.55 9.38
N HIS A 56 41.05 -25.04 10.61
CA HIS A 56 40.20 -24.52 11.66
C HIS A 56 40.41 -23.03 11.97
N ARG A 57 39.31 -22.28 12.20
CA ARG A 57 39.27 -21.24 13.23
C ARG A 57 37.84 -20.82 13.64
N GLY A 58 37.45 -21.19 14.86
CA GLY A 58 36.75 -20.28 15.77
C GLY A 58 35.22 -20.17 15.70
N SER A 59 34.49 -21.25 15.95
CA SER A 59 33.09 -21.19 16.37
C SER A 59 32.99 -21.23 17.90
N ASP A 60 33.10 -20.07 18.54
CA ASP A 60 32.68 -19.87 19.94
C ASP A 60 31.84 -18.60 20.06
N ARG A 61 30.59 -18.68 19.60
CA ARG A 61 29.54 -17.74 20.00
C ARG A 61 28.69 -18.42 21.05
N ARG A 62 29.13 -18.20 22.29
CA ARG A 62 28.37 -18.28 23.54
C ARG A 62 26.86 -18.20 23.31
N ARG A 63 26.19 -19.30 23.63
CA ARG A 63 24.75 -19.39 23.86
C ARG A 63 24.38 -18.36 24.93
N ARG A 64 23.75 -17.25 24.52
CA ARG A 64 22.99 -16.39 25.43
C ARG A 64 21.57 -16.92 25.47
N THR A 65 21.25 -17.63 26.53
CA THR A 65 19.89 -17.91 26.97
C THR A 65 19.23 -16.60 27.40
N PRO A 66 18.05 -16.21 26.88
CA PRO A 66 17.21 -15.26 27.57
C PRO A 66 16.37 -16.01 28.61
N ALA A 67 16.73 -15.81 29.86
CA ALA A 67 15.92 -16.17 31.00
C ALA A 67 14.58 -15.42 30.97
N ALA A 68 13.50 -16.17 31.16
CA ALA A 68 12.29 -15.77 31.88
C ALA A 68 11.74 -14.35 31.62
N MET A 69 11.00 -14.18 30.51
CA MET A 69 9.91 -13.19 30.52
C MET A 69 8.75 -13.76 31.34
N ARG A 70 8.79 -13.46 32.64
CA ARG A 70 7.64 -13.59 33.53
C ARG A 70 6.52 -12.69 33.02
N THR A 71 5.38 -13.33 32.81
CA THR A 71 4.10 -12.76 32.46
C THR A 71 3.60 -11.80 33.54
N GLU A 72 3.68 -10.49 33.31
CA GLU A 72 2.99 -9.50 34.14
C GLU A 72 1.51 -9.46 33.73
N ARG A 73 0.75 -10.37 34.35
CA ARG A 73 -0.71 -10.45 34.26
C ARG A 73 -1.31 -9.19 34.91
N ARG A 74 -1.51 -8.14 34.13
CA ARG A 74 -2.14 -6.88 34.56
C ARG A 74 -3.56 -7.15 35.06
N ARG A 75 -3.67 -7.28 36.39
CA ARG A 75 -4.89 -7.56 37.14
C ARG A 75 -5.84 -6.37 37.00
N SER A 76 -6.89 -6.55 36.19
CA SER A 76 -8.04 -5.66 36.08
C SER A 76 -8.69 -5.49 37.46
N ARG A 77 -8.65 -4.26 38.00
CA ARG A 77 -9.43 -3.88 39.18
C ARG A 77 -10.89 -3.74 38.75
N GLY A 78 -11.71 -4.71 39.16
CA GLY A 78 -13.16 -4.64 39.05
C GLY A 78 -13.70 -3.57 39.99
N HIS A 79 -14.55 -2.70 39.46
CA HIS A 79 -15.36 -1.79 40.26
C HIS A 79 -16.44 -2.61 40.97
N ALA A 80 -16.32 -2.71 42.30
CA ALA A 80 -17.35 -3.28 43.14
C ALA A 80 -18.54 -2.31 43.22
N SER A 81 -19.66 -2.68 42.62
CA SER A 81 -20.96 -2.04 42.82
C SER A 81 -21.42 -2.30 44.26
N ALA A 82 -21.32 -1.30 45.13
CA ALA A 82 -21.93 -1.33 46.45
C ALA A 82 -23.43 -1.01 46.32
N ALA A 83 -24.25 -2.06 46.28
CA ALA A 83 -25.69 -1.96 46.49
C ALA A 83 -25.95 -1.47 47.92
N ARG A 84 -26.54 -0.29 48.07
CA ARG A 84 -27.01 0.24 49.36
C ARG A 84 -28.51 -0.01 49.47
N LEU A 85 -28.87 -1.04 50.23
CA LEU A 85 -30.21 -1.22 50.79
C LEU A 85 -30.20 -0.68 52.23
N PHE A 86 -30.87 0.46 52.42
CA PHE A 86 -31.37 0.99 53.69
C PHE A 86 -32.52 1.92 53.31
N PHE A 87 -33.64 2.08 54.00
CA PHE A 87 -34.38 1.37 55.05
C PHE A 87 -35.70 2.19 55.14
N LEU A 88 -36.87 1.57 55.34
CA LEU A 88 -38.15 2.27 55.44
C LEU A 88 -38.22 3.20 56.68
N GLY A 89 -38.73 4.42 56.50
CA GLY A 89 -39.29 5.21 57.62
C GLY A 89 -39.45 6.71 57.36
N GLY A 90 -40.69 7.21 57.49
CA GLY A 90 -40.95 8.58 57.99
C GLY A 90 -41.48 9.61 56.99
N LEU A 91 -42.80 9.82 57.00
CA LEU A 91 -43.48 11.01 56.47
C LEU A 91 -43.12 12.25 57.30
N ALA A 92 -42.41 13.22 56.73
CA ALA A 92 -42.39 14.61 57.15
C ALA A 92 -41.95 15.50 55.98
N GLY A 93 -42.85 16.35 55.51
CA GLY A 93 -42.59 17.27 54.41
C GLY A 93 -41.60 18.37 54.78
N CYS A 94 -40.61 18.56 53.93
CA CYS A 94 -39.79 19.77 53.83
C CYS A 94 -39.57 20.05 52.34
N ALA A 95 -40.07 21.20 51.86
CA ALA A 95 -39.77 21.71 50.53
C ALA A 95 -38.25 21.86 50.38
N SER A 96 -37.64 21.01 49.56
CA SER A 96 -36.21 21.08 49.25
C SER A 96 -36.07 21.50 47.80
N ALA A 97 -35.47 22.67 47.60
CA ALA A 97 -35.05 23.17 46.30
C ALA A 97 -34.24 22.09 45.57
N VAL A 98 -34.66 21.78 44.34
CA VAL A 98 -33.91 20.89 43.45
C VAL A 98 -32.64 21.62 43.05
N PRO A 99 -31.42 21.12 43.35
CA PRO A 99 -30.23 21.70 42.76
C PRO A 99 -30.26 21.41 41.26
N GLU A 100 -30.41 22.46 40.47
CA GLU A 100 -30.22 22.43 39.01
C GLU A 100 -28.80 21.91 38.73
N ALA A 101 -28.72 20.70 38.18
CA ALA A 101 -27.46 20.16 37.71
C ALA A 101 -26.95 21.05 36.55
N PRO A 102 -25.66 21.45 36.54
CA PRO A 102 -25.14 22.24 35.44
C PRO A 102 -25.31 21.45 34.14
N ALA A 103 -25.96 22.09 33.15
CA ALA A 103 -26.11 21.55 31.82
C ALA A 103 -24.74 21.10 31.27
N PRO A 104 -24.65 19.94 30.60
CA PRO A 104 -23.42 19.54 29.94
C PRO A 104 -23.07 20.61 28.90
N SER A 105 -21.88 21.22 29.05
CA SER A 105 -21.33 22.13 28.05
C SER A 105 -21.40 21.46 26.67
N PRO A 106 -21.81 22.18 25.61
CA PRO A 106 -21.78 21.62 24.27
C PRO A 106 -20.34 21.19 23.97
N ALA A 107 -20.15 19.89 23.80
CA ALA A 107 -18.92 19.34 23.27
C ALA A 107 -18.62 20.11 21.97
N GLY A 108 -17.47 20.79 21.94
CA GLY A 108 -17.01 21.48 20.74
C GLY A 108 -16.99 20.52 19.56
N PRO A 109 -17.13 21.02 18.32
CA PRO A 109 -17.20 20.17 17.14
C PRO A 109 -16.04 19.17 17.17
N ALA A 110 -16.41 17.88 17.16
CA ALA A 110 -15.47 16.81 16.95
C ALA A 110 -14.71 17.14 15.66
N GLN A 111 -13.41 17.41 15.80
CA GLN A 111 -12.52 17.58 14.67
C GLN A 111 -12.53 16.24 13.93
N THR A 112 -13.37 16.12 12.91
CA THR A 112 -13.14 15.15 11.84
C THR A 112 -11.74 15.46 11.34
N ALA A 113 -10.77 14.65 11.74
CA ALA A 113 -9.44 14.69 11.19
C ALA A 113 -9.61 14.57 9.68
N SER A 114 -9.49 15.70 8.99
CA SER A 114 -9.41 15.73 7.54
C SER A 114 -8.28 14.79 7.18
N ALA A 115 -8.62 13.69 6.50
CA ALA A 115 -7.61 12.82 5.94
C ALA A 115 -6.72 13.72 5.07
N GLU A 116 -5.46 13.89 5.49
CA GLU A 116 -4.48 14.61 4.71
C GLU A 116 -4.46 13.98 3.31
N PRO A 117 -4.43 14.76 2.21
CA PRO A 117 -4.39 14.19 0.88
C PRO A 117 -3.22 13.21 0.79
N ALA A 118 -3.54 11.92 0.60
CA ALA A 118 -2.51 10.90 0.42
C ALA A 118 -1.63 11.34 -0.75
N ALA A 119 -0.32 11.39 -0.54
CA ALA A 119 0.55 11.97 -1.54
C ALA A 119 0.55 11.13 -2.83
N ALA A 120 0.62 11.82 -3.96
CA ALA A 120 0.54 11.20 -5.27
C ALA A 120 1.93 10.66 -5.67
N TYR A 121 2.18 9.38 -5.39
CA TYR A 121 3.51 8.77 -5.52
C TYR A 121 3.69 7.88 -6.76
N PHE A 122 2.61 7.46 -7.42
CA PHE A 122 2.62 6.48 -8.51
C PHE A 122 1.64 6.83 -9.62
N THR A 123 1.83 6.31 -10.83
CA THR A 123 0.87 6.45 -11.94
C THR A 123 -0.20 5.36 -11.91
N ALA A 124 -1.37 5.63 -12.48
CA ALA A 124 -2.44 4.63 -12.59
C ALA A 124 -1.97 3.40 -13.40
N GLU A 125 -1.15 3.62 -14.41
CA GLU A 125 -0.54 2.58 -15.24
C GLU A 125 0.40 1.70 -14.42
N GLN A 126 1.20 2.30 -13.53
CA GLN A 126 2.10 1.59 -12.63
C GLN A 126 1.33 0.67 -11.68
N ALA A 127 0.28 1.18 -11.03
CA ALA A 127 -0.59 0.37 -10.16
C ALA A 127 -1.28 -0.75 -10.94
N THR A 128 -1.66 -0.51 -12.19
CA THR A 128 -2.25 -1.54 -13.07
C THR A 128 -1.24 -2.64 -13.43
N ARG A 129 0.04 -2.29 -13.68
CA ARG A 129 1.11 -3.30 -13.84
C ARG A 129 1.31 -4.08 -12.54
N GLY A 130 1.32 -3.39 -11.41
CA GLY A 130 1.44 -3.97 -10.07
C GLY A 130 0.35 -4.98 -9.77
N GLN A 131 -0.90 -4.65 -10.08
CA GLN A 131 -2.03 -5.55 -9.91
C GLN A 131 -1.86 -6.84 -10.72
N ARG A 132 -1.35 -6.77 -11.95
CA ARG A 132 -1.09 -7.95 -12.79
C ARG A 132 -0.03 -8.85 -12.18
N VAL A 133 1.07 -8.28 -11.69
CA VAL A 133 2.12 -9.04 -10.99
C VAL A 133 1.56 -9.66 -9.72
N PHE A 134 0.85 -8.88 -8.90
CA PHE A 134 0.21 -9.34 -7.67
C PHE A 134 -0.71 -10.54 -7.92
N THR A 135 -1.60 -10.43 -8.92
CA THR A 135 -2.58 -11.48 -9.26
C THR A 135 -1.92 -12.74 -9.84
N SER A 136 -0.76 -12.60 -10.50
CA SER A 136 -0.09 -13.74 -11.13
C SER A 136 0.84 -14.48 -10.16
N ILE A 137 1.37 -13.79 -9.15
CA ILE A 137 2.48 -14.29 -8.32
C ILE A 137 2.11 -14.28 -6.84
N CYS A 138 1.66 -13.13 -6.33
CA CYS A 138 1.45 -12.92 -4.89
C CYS A 138 0.15 -13.55 -4.38
N SER A 139 -0.92 -13.53 -5.19
CA SER A 139 -2.25 -13.98 -4.77
C SER A 139 -2.38 -15.49 -4.60
N THR A 140 -1.37 -16.26 -4.96
CA THR A 140 -1.28 -17.69 -4.63
C THR A 140 -1.26 -17.91 -3.11
N CYS A 141 -0.64 -17.00 -2.36
CA CYS A 141 -0.47 -17.10 -0.92
C CYS A 141 -1.15 -15.96 -0.14
N HIS A 142 -1.33 -14.78 -0.75
CA HIS A 142 -1.83 -13.59 -0.05
C HIS A 142 -3.17 -13.08 -0.58
N GLY A 143 -4.07 -12.76 0.33
CA GLY A 143 -5.30 -12.02 0.05
C GLY A 143 -5.07 -10.51 0.01
N ARG A 144 -5.81 -9.78 -0.84
CA ARG A 144 -5.75 -8.30 -0.91
C ARG A 144 -6.04 -7.64 0.45
N ASN A 145 -6.89 -8.25 1.25
CA ASN A 145 -7.28 -7.77 2.57
C ASN A 145 -6.10 -7.73 3.56
N GLU A 146 -5.06 -8.54 3.38
CA GLU A 146 -3.84 -8.52 4.22
C GLU A 146 -3.03 -7.24 4.04
N PHE A 147 -3.14 -6.59 2.89
CA PHE A 147 -2.44 -5.35 2.56
C PHE A 147 -3.26 -4.10 2.90
N THR A 148 -4.31 -4.25 3.70
CA THR A 148 -5.23 -3.18 4.08
C THR A 148 -5.58 -3.26 5.56
N GLY A 149 -6.17 -2.20 6.08
CA GLY A 149 -6.69 -2.18 7.45
C GLY A 149 -5.64 -1.88 8.53
N PRO A 150 -6.03 -1.95 9.82
CA PRO A 150 -5.27 -1.36 10.92
C PRO A 150 -3.95 -2.07 11.19
N ILE A 151 -3.88 -3.40 11.05
CA ILE A 151 -2.63 -4.15 11.28
C ILE A 151 -1.59 -3.75 10.25
N PHE A 152 -1.95 -3.78 8.97
CA PHE A 152 -1.07 -3.34 7.88
C PHE A 152 -0.61 -1.89 8.08
N ALA A 153 -1.56 -1.00 8.43
CA ALA A 153 -1.27 0.39 8.69
C ALA A 153 -0.26 0.59 9.83
N MET A 154 -0.44 -0.08 10.96
CA MET A 154 0.46 0.01 12.11
C MET A 154 1.86 -0.54 11.81
N THR A 155 1.97 -1.57 10.97
CA THR A 155 3.26 -2.15 10.60
C THR A 155 4.01 -1.30 9.60
N TRP A 156 3.33 -0.75 8.59
CA TRP A 156 4.01 -0.18 7.43
C TRP A 156 3.87 1.33 7.29
N ARG A 157 2.74 1.93 7.70
CA ARG A 157 2.45 3.34 7.37
C ARG A 157 3.25 4.36 8.17
N ALA A 158 3.79 3.97 9.32
CA ALA A 158 4.70 4.83 10.10
C ALA A 158 6.11 4.91 9.49
N ASP A 159 6.48 3.92 8.68
CA ASP A 159 7.80 3.76 8.11
C ASP A 159 7.86 4.29 6.66
N PRO A 160 9.08 4.57 6.14
CA PRO A 160 9.24 4.91 4.73
C PRO A 160 8.76 3.80 3.80
N LEU A 161 8.36 4.18 2.58
CA LEU A 161 8.02 3.23 1.52
C LEU A 161 9.16 2.26 1.21
N GLY A 162 10.41 2.72 1.36
CA GLY A 162 11.61 1.90 1.21
C GLY A 162 11.63 0.65 2.10
N ASN A 163 11.08 0.71 3.32
CA ASN A 163 11.06 -0.45 4.23
C ASN A 163 10.15 -1.55 3.68
N LEU A 164 8.97 -1.20 3.17
CA LEU A 164 8.07 -2.17 2.55
C LEU A 164 8.67 -2.71 1.25
N PHE A 165 9.28 -1.85 0.43
CA PHE A 165 9.98 -2.27 -0.80
C PHE A 165 11.10 -3.27 -0.51
N GLN A 166 11.94 -2.99 0.48
CA GLN A 166 13.02 -3.87 0.90
C GLN A 166 12.47 -5.21 1.40
N HIS A 167 11.42 -5.18 2.21
CA HIS A 167 10.80 -6.41 2.73
C HIS A 167 10.28 -7.28 1.58
N ILE A 168 9.48 -6.74 0.67
CA ILE A 168 8.91 -7.53 -0.43
C ILE A 168 10.00 -7.99 -1.41
N SER A 169 11.04 -7.20 -1.65
CA SER A 169 12.11 -7.58 -2.58
C SER A 169 13.06 -8.63 -2.02
N THR A 170 13.22 -8.72 -0.69
CA THR A 170 14.16 -9.66 -0.05
C THR A 170 13.50 -10.91 0.50
N ALA A 171 12.21 -10.86 0.84
CA ALA A 171 11.49 -11.97 1.46
C ALA A 171 10.40 -12.59 0.58
N MET A 172 10.00 -11.93 -0.51
CA MET A 172 8.95 -12.41 -1.41
C MET A 172 9.46 -12.63 -2.84
N PRO A 173 8.80 -13.51 -3.62
CA PRO A 173 7.85 -14.54 -3.19
C PRO A 173 8.44 -15.56 -2.20
N GLN A 174 7.63 -16.15 -1.31
CA GLN A 174 8.13 -17.02 -0.23
C GLN A 174 8.93 -18.24 -0.73
N ASP A 175 8.56 -18.78 -1.89
CA ASP A 175 9.23 -19.92 -2.52
C ASP A 175 10.51 -19.53 -3.27
N ARG A 176 10.59 -18.27 -3.73
CA ARG A 176 11.74 -17.72 -4.48
C ARG A 176 11.99 -16.24 -4.14
N PRO A 177 12.53 -15.91 -2.96
CA PRO A 177 12.76 -14.52 -2.57
C PRO A 177 13.68 -13.79 -3.55
N GLY A 178 13.37 -12.54 -3.87
CA GLY A 178 14.19 -11.70 -4.78
C GLY A 178 14.14 -12.12 -6.26
N SER A 179 13.18 -12.94 -6.67
CA SER A 179 13.09 -13.43 -8.06
C SER A 179 12.47 -12.44 -9.05
N LEU A 180 11.84 -11.36 -8.58
CA LEU A 180 11.28 -10.33 -9.46
C LEU A 180 12.28 -9.19 -9.68
N SER A 181 12.11 -8.45 -10.77
CA SER A 181 12.90 -7.24 -10.98
C SER A 181 12.50 -6.14 -9.99
N ALA A 182 13.42 -5.21 -9.71
CA ALA A 182 13.13 -4.04 -8.88
C ALA A 182 11.91 -3.25 -9.38
N GLN A 183 11.73 -3.15 -10.71
CA GLN A 183 10.55 -2.52 -11.31
C GLN A 183 9.26 -3.28 -11.00
N GLN A 184 9.26 -4.61 -11.03
CA GLN A 184 8.08 -5.39 -10.67
C GLN A 184 7.72 -5.20 -9.19
N TYR A 185 8.70 -5.10 -8.30
CA TYR A 185 8.43 -4.79 -6.89
C TYR A 185 7.88 -3.37 -6.70
N ALA A 186 8.41 -2.36 -7.40
CA ALA A 186 7.88 -1.00 -7.36
C ALA A 186 6.44 -0.93 -7.91
N ASP A 187 6.18 -1.66 -8.99
CA ASP A 187 4.84 -1.80 -9.55
C ASP A 187 3.89 -2.44 -8.50
N VAL A 188 4.27 -3.55 -7.85
CA VAL A 188 3.45 -4.17 -6.79
C VAL A 188 3.24 -3.22 -5.60
N LEU A 189 4.27 -2.48 -5.19
CA LEU A 189 4.16 -1.48 -4.13
C LEU A 189 3.14 -0.39 -4.50
N SER A 190 3.15 0.10 -5.74
CA SER A 190 2.15 1.07 -6.21
C SER A 190 0.71 0.53 -6.14
N TYR A 191 0.52 -0.75 -6.43
CA TYR A 191 -0.78 -1.40 -6.29
C TYR A 191 -1.21 -1.46 -4.82
N ILE A 192 -0.30 -1.80 -3.90
CA ILE A 192 -0.57 -1.81 -2.46
C ILE A 192 -0.93 -0.40 -1.96
N LEU A 193 -0.26 0.65 -2.44
CA LEU A 193 -0.63 2.02 -2.11
C LEU A 193 -2.03 2.37 -2.61
N GLN A 194 -2.38 1.97 -3.84
CA GLN A 194 -3.73 2.13 -4.38
C GLN A 194 -4.79 1.41 -3.51
N LEU A 195 -4.50 0.20 -3.01
CA LEU A 195 -5.39 -0.51 -2.09
C LEU A 195 -5.65 0.25 -0.78
N ASN A 196 -4.71 1.10 -0.36
CA ASN A 196 -4.79 1.90 0.85
C ASN A 196 -5.28 3.33 0.61
N GLY A 197 -5.83 3.63 -0.57
CA GLY A 197 -6.39 4.94 -0.90
C GLY A 197 -5.36 5.97 -1.38
N GLY A 198 -4.14 5.54 -1.71
CA GLY A 198 -3.16 6.39 -2.38
C GLY A 198 -3.71 6.89 -3.72
N THR A 199 -3.57 8.18 -3.99
CA THR A 199 -4.01 8.78 -5.26
C THR A 199 -2.92 8.65 -6.31
N ALA A 200 -3.31 8.31 -7.54
CA ALA A 200 -2.38 8.32 -8.65
C ALA A 200 -1.96 9.76 -9.02
N GLY A 201 -0.70 9.95 -9.40
CA GLY A 201 -0.15 11.18 -9.96
C GLY A 201 0.58 10.92 -11.27
N ASP A 202 1.42 11.87 -11.67
CA ASP A 202 2.07 11.87 -12.99
C ASP A 202 3.50 11.30 -12.98
N ARG A 203 3.96 10.78 -11.83
CA ARG A 203 5.30 10.20 -11.65
C ARG A 203 5.20 8.76 -11.17
N GLU A 204 6.04 7.90 -11.74
CA GLU A 204 6.17 6.54 -11.25
C GLU A 204 7.01 6.48 -9.96
N LEU A 205 6.67 5.55 -9.07
CA LEU A 205 7.55 5.16 -7.97
C LEU A 205 8.86 4.63 -8.56
N PRO A 206 10.02 5.14 -8.09
CA PRO A 206 11.30 4.65 -8.54
C PRO A 206 11.52 3.20 -8.07
N PRO A 207 12.14 2.34 -8.88
CA PRO A 207 12.51 0.98 -8.49
C PRO A 207 13.81 0.95 -7.67
N ASP A 208 13.89 1.78 -6.64
CA ASP A 208 15.09 2.01 -5.85
C ASP A 208 14.75 2.22 -4.38
N GLU A 209 15.33 1.39 -3.51
CA GLU A 209 15.07 1.40 -2.07
C GLU A 209 15.46 2.74 -1.42
N GLU A 210 16.58 3.34 -1.82
CA GLU A 210 17.09 4.57 -1.22
C GLU A 210 16.21 5.78 -1.55
N LEU A 211 15.73 5.87 -2.80
CA LEU A 211 14.76 6.88 -3.22
C LEU A 211 13.43 6.70 -2.50
N LEU A 212 12.95 5.45 -2.38
CA LEU A 212 11.72 5.13 -1.65
C LEU A 212 11.86 5.34 -0.13
N GLY A 213 13.07 5.23 0.42
CA GLY A 213 13.39 5.53 1.82
C GLY A 213 13.13 6.98 2.22
N ARG A 214 13.04 7.88 1.23
CA ARG A 214 12.72 9.30 1.41
C ARG A 214 11.22 9.61 1.25
N MET A 215 10.41 8.63 0.84
CA MET A 215 8.97 8.80 0.61
C MET A 215 8.16 8.24 1.78
N ARG A 216 7.04 8.89 2.10
CA ARG A 216 6.08 8.48 3.14
C ARG A 216 4.80 7.94 2.48
N TRP A 217 3.85 7.47 3.30
CA TRP A 217 2.59 6.87 2.85
C TRP A 217 1.51 7.89 2.49
#